data_AF-T0RMW2-F1
#
_entry.id   AF-T0RMW2-F1
#
_cell.length_a   1.000
_cell.length_b   1.000
_cell.length_c   1.000
_cell.angle_alpha   90.00
_cell.angle_beta   90.00
_cell.angle_gamma   90.00
#
_symmetry.space_group_name_H-M   'P 1'
#
loop_
_entity.id
_entity.type
_entity.pdbx_description
1 polymer ?
#
loop_
_entity_poly.entity_id
_entity_poly.type
_entity_poly.pdbx_seq_one_letter_code
_entity_poly.pdbx_strand_id
1 'polypeptide(L)'
;MRTFFLFAALILGSITIHASETDTYDFSWLDPDKKVYVLQNRKFRKVNKFHINAGYGFTTSGAFVDATSLQGRIGYFFKEEIGFEFIYAMNSGKENETASSVRNSGVSSGSVPFRRIVNNYMGGMVLWSPFYSKINTFNKIIYMDWIFGLGLAKIEEENNRKELELSSDKTLTTETHTGLMWNAGAKFYLDERWSIRLDLTTIHYQAKEAKANNPADIWYTNYDLALSLSASF
;
A
#
# COMPACT_ATOMS: atom_id res chain seq x y z
N MET A 1 -9.50 11.14 23.03
CA MET A 1 -9.30 9.69 23.26
C MET A 1 -10.58 8.86 23.17
N ARG A 2 -11.75 9.35 23.64
CA ARG A 2 -13.03 8.61 23.55
C ARG A 2 -13.65 8.51 22.14
N THR A 3 -13.37 9.43 21.24
CA THR A 3 -13.90 9.45 19.86
C THR A 3 -13.20 8.47 18.91
N PHE A 4 -11.97 8.03 19.21
CA PHE A 4 -11.24 7.08 18.39
C PHE A 4 -11.75 5.63 18.56
N PHE A 5 -12.25 5.30 19.77
CA PHE A 5 -12.83 3.99 20.07
C PHE A 5 -14.18 3.74 19.39
N LEU A 6 -14.98 4.79 19.17
CA LEU A 6 -16.26 4.69 18.47
C LEU A 6 -16.09 4.42 16.97
N PHE A 7 -15.03 4.94 16.35
CA PHE A 7 -14.74 4.70 14.94
C PHE A 7 -14.18 3.29 14.69
N ALA A 8 -13.35 2.77 15.60
CA ALA A 8 -12.85 1.39 15.54
C ALA A 8 -13.96 0.34 15.77
N ALA A 9 -14.94 0.64 16.63
CA ALA A 9 -16.08 -0.25 16.89
C ALA A 9 -17.06 -0.33 15.69
N LEU A 10 -17.18 0.74 14.89
CA LEU A 10 -18.05 0.78 13.71
C LEU A 10 -17.47 0.01 12.51
N ILE A 11 -16.14 -0.11 12.39
CA ILE A 11 -15.49 -0.91 11.34
C ILE A 11 -15.57 -2.41 11.65
N LEU A 12 -15.61 -2.79 12.93
CA LEU A 12 -15.75 -4.19 13.36
C LEU A 12 -17.21 -4.68 13.38
N GLY A 13 -18.19 -3.78 13.33
CA GLY A 13 -19.60 -4.12 13.55
C GLY A 13 -20.41 -4.55 12.31
N SER A 14 -19.91 -4.32 11.08
CA SER A 14 -20.80 -4.37 9.90
C SER A 14 -20.15 -4.84 8.59
N ILE A 15 -19.27 -5.85 8.62
CA ILE A 15 -18.77 -6.49 7.38
C ILE A 15 -19.16 -7.96 7.34
N THR A 16 -20.47 -8.24 7.23
CA THR A 16 -20.94 -9.54 6.73
C THR A 16 -21.03 -9.46 5.21
N ILE A 17 -19.89 -9.30 4.53
CA ILE A 17 -19.76 -9.58 3.10
C ILE A 17 -18.99 -10.90 3.00
N HIS A 18 -19.73 -11.98 3.18
CA HIS A 18 -19.24 -13.35 3.10
C HIS A 18 -19.58 -13.88 1.70
N ALA A 19 -18.57 -14.00 0.85
CA ALA A 19 -18.68 -14.57 -0.49
C ALA A 19 -17.57 -15.61 -0.70
N SER A 20 -17.56 -16.63 0.13
CA SER A 20 -16.74 -17.84 -0.03
C SER A 20 -17.56 -18.96 -0.68
N GLU A 21 -16.89 -19.94 -1.31
CA GLU A 21 -17.54 -21.10 -1.96
C GLU A 21 -18.43 -21.92 -1.00
N THR A 22 -18.21 -21.79 0.32
CA THR A 22 -18.96 -22.49 1.38
C THR A 22 -20.11 -21.68 1.98
N ASP A 23 -20.28 -20.41 1.62
CA ASP A 23 -21.27 -19.54 2.24
C ASP A 23 -22.66 -19.79 1.60
N THR A 24 -23.60 -20.29 2.41
CA THR A 24 -24.98 -20.50 2.01
C THR A 24 -25.73 -19.16 2.02
N TYR A 25 -26.24 -18.75 0.86
CA TYR A 25 -27.16 -17.62 0.79
C TYR A 25 -28.57 -18.09 1.14
N ASP A 26 -29.16 -17.45 2.16
CA ASP A 26 -30.56 -17.64 2.52
C ASP A 26 -31.40 -16.65 1.71
N PHE A 27 -31.93 -17.14 0.58
CA PHE A 27 -32.81 -16.36 -0.25
C PHE A 27 -34.22 -16.44 0.35
N SER A 28 -34.70 -15.36 0.96
CA SER A 28 -36.03 -15.30 1.64
C SER A 28 -37.25 -15.60 0.76
N TRP A 29 -37.05 -15.78 -0.55
CA TRP A 29 -38.07 -16.10 -1.55
C TRP A 29 -37.93 -17.53 -2.11
N LEU A 30 -36.88 -18.25 -1.72
CA LEU A 30 -36.71 -19.68 -1.94
C LEU A 30 -37.15 -20.42 -0.68
N ASP A 31 -37.60 -21.65 -0.91
CA ASP A 31 -37.94 -22.62 0.13
C ASP A 31 -36.79 -22.74 1.16
N PRO A 32 -37.04 -22.49 2.47
CA PRO A 32 -36.00 -22.49 3.52
C PRO A 32 -35.17 -23.78 3.60
N ASP A 33 -35.73 -24.89 3.11
CA ASP A 33 -35.06 -26.19 3.09
C ASP A 33 -34.05 -26.34 1.93
N LYS A 34 -33.98 -25.37 1.01
CA LYS A 34 -33.09 -25.40 -0.16
C LYS A 34 -31.90 -24.47 0.00
N LYS A 35 -30.79 -25.03 0.50
CA LYS A 35 -29.49 -24.36 0.51
C LYS A 35 -28.95 -24.24 -0.92
N VAL A 36 -28.85 -23.02 -1.43
CA VAL A 36 -28.22 -22.73 -2.72
C VAL A 36 -26.74 -22.41 -2.48
N TYR A 37 -25.87 -23.32 -2.92
CA TYR A 37 -24.43 -23.08 -2.93
C TYR A 37 -24.05 -22.39 -4.25
N VAL A 38 -23.45 -21.21 -4.17
CA VAL A 38 -22.81 -20.61 -5.34
C VAL A 38 -21.45 -21.27 -5.51
N LEU A 39 -21.38 -22.27 -6.38
CA LEU A 39 -20.11 -22.83 -6.83
C LEU A 39 -19.38 -21.78 -7.67
N GLN A 40 -18.61 -20.91 -7.01
CA GLN A 40 -17.65 -20.06 -7.71
C GLN A 40 -16.51 -20.94 -8.19
N ASN A 41 -16.62 -21.54 -9.38
CA ASN A 41 -15.50 -22.29 -9.94
C ASN A 41 -14.36 -21.33 -10.34
N ARG A 42 -13.45 -21.07 -9.40
CA ARG A 42 -12.25 -20.25 -9.60
C ARG A 42 -11.21 -21.08 -10.34
N LYS A 43 -10.83 -20.61 -11.55
CA LYS A 43 -9.73 -21.20 -12.32
C LYS A 43 -8.40 -21.06 -11.57
N PHE A 44 -8.19 -19.92 -10.91
CA PHE A 44 -6.98 -19.65 -10.15
C PHE A 44 -7.33 -19.62 -8.65
N ARG A 45 -6.93 -20.70 -7.97
CA ARG A 45 -7.05 -20.84 -6.51
C ARG A 45 -5.80 -20.32 -5.82
N LYS A 46 -5.99 -19.61 -4.71
CA LYS A 46 -4.94 -19.08 -3.83
C LYS A 46 -4.83 -19.85 -2.51
N VAL A 47 -5.89 -20.54 -2.09
CA VAL A 47 -5.88 -21.28 -0.82
C VAL A 47 -4.67 -22.22 -0.72
N ASN A 48 -3.99 -22.16 0.43
CA ASN A 48 -2.78 -22.89 0.78
C ASN A 48 -1.58 -22.66 -0.15
N LYS A 49 -1.50 -21.51 -0.83
CA LYS A 49 -0.36 -21.17 -1.69
C LYS A 49 0.51 -20.08 -1.08
N PHE A 50 1.81 -20.24 -1.27
CA PHE A 50 2.78 -19.17 -1.07
C PHE A 50 2.86 -18.31 -2.33
N HIS A 51 3.21 -17.05 -2.15
CA HIS A 51 3.49 -16.15 -3.26
C HIS A 51 4.69 -15.26 -2.97
N ILE A 52 5.43 -14.95 -4.01
CA ILE A 52 6.54 -13.99 -4.00
C ILE A 52 6.25 -12.97 -5.09
N ASN A 53 6.42 -11.68 -4.79
CA ASN A 53 6.30 -10.61 -5.77
C ASN A 53 7.59 -9.79 -5.79
N ALA A 54 8.08 -9.47 -6.98
CA ALA A 54 9.12 -8.49 -7.20
C ALA A 54 8.54 -7.38 -8.07
N GLY A 55 8.64 -6.13 -7.61
CA GLY A 55 8.03 -5.00 -8.30
C GLY A 55 8.86 -3.74 -8.30
N TYR A 56 8.53 -2.87 -9.24
CA TYR A 56 9.15 -1.58 -9.44
C TYR A 56 8.04 -0.52 -9.57
N GLY A 57 8.28 0.65 -9.01
CA GLY A 57 7.28 1.70 -8.88
C GLY A 57 7.85 3.06 -8.59
N PHE A 58 6.97 3.96 -8.18
CA PHE A 58 7.27 5.34 -7.89
C PHE A 58 6.45 5.85 -6.69
N THR A 59 7.04 6.76 -5.95
CA THR A 59 6.42 7.42 -4.80
C THR A 59 5.73 8.70 -5.25
N THR A 60 4.44 8.86 -4.94
CA THR A 60 3.60 9.99 -5.40
C THR A 60 3.33 11.03 -4.31
N SER A 61 3.82 10.84 -3.09
CA SER A 61 3.60 11.72 -1.93
C SER A 61 4.52 12.95 -1.85
N GLY A 62 5.55 13.06 -2.70
CA GLY A 62 6.57 14.11 -2.62
C GLY A 62 6.27 15.33 -3.49
N ALA A 63 6.03 16.50 -2.88
CA ALA A 63 5.87 17.75 -3.65
C ALA A 63 7.19 18.24 -4.28
N PHE A 64 8.32 17.96 -3.61
CA PHE A 64 9.66 18.43 -3.98
C PHE A 64 10.63 17.29 -4.33
N VAL A 65 10.14 16.05 -4.37
CA VAL A 65 10.96 14.85 -4.49
C VAL A 65 10.28 13.90 -5.46
N ASP A 66 11.03 13.47 -6.47
CA ASP A 66 10.67 12.31 -7.28
C ASP A 66 11.43 11.10 -6.75
N ALA A 67 10.72 10.01 -6.44
CA ALA A 67 11.34 8.79 -5.97
C ALA A 67 10.81 7.56 -6.69
N THR A 68 11.71 6.59 -6.89
CA THR A 68 11.40 5.27 -7.42
C THR A 68 11.48 4.25 -6.29
N SER A 69 10.71 3.17 -6.41
CA SER A 69 10.57 2.14 -5.38
C SER A 69 10.80 0.76 -5.98
N LEU A 70 11.72 -0.02 -5.40
CA LEU A 70 11.92 -1.43 -5.70
C LEU A 70 11.40 -2.23 -4.51
N GLN A 71 10.42 -3.10 -4.75
CA GLN A 71 9.70 -3.80 -3.70
C GLN A 71 9.78 -5.33 -3.87
N GLY A 72 10.10 -6.00 -2.77
CA GLY A 72 10.00 -7.44 -2.60
C GLY A 72 8.87 -7.77 -1.62
N ARG A 73 8.03 -8.74 -1.98
CA ARG A 73 6.93 -9.20 -1.14
C ARG A 73 6.92 -10.71 -1.06
N ILE A 74 6.61 -11.25 0.11
CA ILE A 74 6.38 -12.68 0.32
C ILE A 74 5.12 -12.85 1.14
N GLY A 75 4.26 -13.79 0.77
CA GLY A 75 3.02 -14.02 1.49
C GLY A 75 2.49 -15.43 1.31
N TYR A 76 1.39 -15.68 2.02
CA TYR A 76 0.71 -16.96 2.04
C TYR A 76 -0.79 -16.74 2.25
N PHE A 77 -1.60 -17.43 1.43
CA PHE A 77 -3.05 -17.45 1.56
C PHE A 77 -3.48 -18.74 2.27
N PHE A 78 -4.04 -18.63 3.47
CA PHE A 78 -4.57 -19.78 4.21
C PHE A 78 -6.06 -20.04 3.89
N LYS A 79 -6.75 -19.03 3.36
CA LYS A 79 -8.08 -19.15 2.74
C LYS A 79 -8.03 -18.53 1.35
N GLU A 80 -9.06 -18.77 0.55
CA GLU A 80 -9.12 -18.21 -0.79
C GLU A 80 -9.22 -16.66 -0.75
N GLU A 81 -9.78 -16.09 0.31
CA GLU A 81 -9.97 -14.65 0.47
C GLU A 81 -9.00 -14.03 1.49
N ILE A 82 -8.31 -14.82 2.33
CA ILE A 82 -7.48 -14.28 3.42
C ILE A 82 -6.07 -14.85 3.40
N GLY A 83 -5.09 -13.96 3.58
CA GLY A 83 -3.69 -14.31 3.69
C GLY A 83 -2.91 -13.35 4.57
N PHE A 84 -1.59 -13.52 4.60
CA PHE A 84 -0.66 -12.54 5.14
C PHE A 84 0.43 -12.24 4.11
N GLU A 85 1.04 -11.06 4.22
CA GLU A 85 2.12 -10.64 3.34
C GLU A 85 3.12 -9.79 4.12
N PHE A 86 4.40 -10.08 3.92
CA PHE A 86 5.51 -9.25 4.33
C PHE A 86 6.05 -8.50 3.13
N ILE A 87 6.42 -7.24 3.32
CA ILE A 87 6.96 -6.36 2.30
C ILE A 87 8.27 -5.73 2.77
N TYR A 88 9.20 -5.62 1.85
CA TYR A 88 10.38 -4.77 1.96
C TYR A 88 10.50 -3.93 0.69
N ALA A 89 10.64 -2.62 0.85
CA ALA A 89 10.81 -1.69 -0.26
C ALA A 89 12.05 -0.82 -0.05
N MET A 90 12.81 -0.65 -1.12
CA MET A 90 13.95 0.25 -1.20
C MET A 90 13.57 1.39 -2.14
N ASN A 91 13.70 2.62 -1.66
CA ASN A 91 13.30 3.80 -2.38
C ASN A 91 14.53 4.67 -2.67
N SER A 92 14.58 5.22 -3.88
CA SER A 92 15.63 6.13 -4.31
C SER A 92 14.99 7.43 -4.78
N GLY A 93 15.14 8.49 -3.98
CA GLY A 93 14.57 9.80 -4.26
C GLY A 93 15.60 10.87 -4.59
N LYS A 94 15.20 11.83 -5.42
CA LYS A 94 15.97 13.05 -5.72
C LYS A 94 15.06 14.28 -5.74
N GLU A 95 15.62 15.45 -5.50
CA GLU A 95 14.89 16.71 -5.67
C GLU A 95 14.36 16.84 -7.11
N ASN A 96 13.12 17.30 -7.24
CA ASN A 96 12.47 17.53 -8.53
C ASN A 96 12.64 18.99 -9.02
N GLU A 97 12.11 19.29 -10.21
CA GLU A 97 12.19 20.64 -10.80
C GLU A 97 11.48 21.68 -9.94
N THR A 98 10.39 21.31 -9.25
CA THR A 98 9.66 22.20 -8.33
C THR A 98 10.55 22.66 -7.17
N ALA A 99 11.35 21.77 -6.60
CA ALA A 99 12.33 22.13 -5.56
C ALA A 99 13.35 23.15 -6.09
N SER A 100 13.80 22.95 -7.33
CA SER A 100 14.76 23.85 -7.99
C SER A 100 14.16 25.25 -8.23
N SER A 101 12.88 25.35 -8.63
CA SER A 101 12.19 26.63 -8.83
C SER A 101 12.00 27.42 -7.54
N VAL A 102 11.74 26.75 -6.42
CA VAL A 102 11.61 27.40 -5.10
C VAL A 102 12.96 27.93 -4.61
N ARG A 103 14.04 27.19 -4.90
CA ARG A 103 15.40 27.57 -4.51
C ARG A 103 15.98 28.69 -5.37
N ASN A 104 15.64 28.73 -6.66
CA ASN A 104 16.15 29.69 -7.64
C ASN A 104 15.00 30.48 -8.29
N SER A 105 14.36 31.39 -7.55
CA SER A 105 13.18 32.14 -8.02
C SER A 105 13.47 33.29 -9.01
N GLY A 106 14.60 33.25 -9.73
CA GLY A 106 14.94 34.14 -10.85
C GLY A 106 15.18 35.63 -10.55
N VAL A 107 14.68 36.18 -9.44
CA VAL A 107 14.69 37.63 -9.15
C VAL A 107 15.25 37.94 -7.75
N SER A 108 15.33 36.97 -6.84
CA SER A 108 15.86 37.11 -5.48
C SER A 108 16.43 35.78 -4.96
N SER A 109 17.12 35.81 -3.81
CA SER A 109 17.50 34.59 -3.08
C SER A 109 16.24 33.78 -2.75
N GLY A 110 16.07 32.62 -3.37
CA GLY A 110 14.91 31.76 -3.16
C GLY A 110 14.86 31.14 -1.75
N SER A 111 13.81 30.36 -1.49
CA SER A 111 13.62 29.66 -0.21
C SER A 111 14.16 28.23 -0.25
N VAL A 112 14.49 27.68 0.92
CA VAL A 112 14.87 26.26 1.02
C VAL A 112 13.59 25.41 1.14
N PRO A 113 13.27 24.55 0.16
CA PRO A 113 12.14 23.64 0.29
C PRO A 113 12.45 22.56 1.33
N PHE A 114 11.48 22.25 2.19
CA PHE A 114 11.57 21.06 3.02
C PHE A 114 11.39 19.82 2.15
N ARG A 115 12.34 18.89 2.24
CA ARG A 115 12.27 17.60 1.59
C ARG A 115 12.37 16.50 2.62
N ARG A 116 11.58 15.47 2.38
CA ARG A 116 11.56 14.22 3.12
C ARG A 116 11.52 13.09 2.11
N ILE A 117 12.56 12.28 2.12
CA ILE A 117 12.78 11.20 1.18
C ILE A 117 12.68 9.92 1.99
N VAL A 118 11.70 9.08 1.65
CA VAL A 118 11.64 7.74 2.23
C VAL A 118 12.74 6.92 1.58
N ASN A 119 13.66 6.37 2.38
CA ASN A 119 14.78 5.56 1.92
C ASN A 119 14.37 4.10 1.77
N ASN A 120 13.66 3.58 2.75
CA ASN A 120 13.18 2.20 2.76
C ASN A 120 12.01 2.04 3.73
N TYR A 121 11.27 0.96 3.57
CA TYR A 121 10.34 0.51 4.58
C TYR A 121 10.18 -1.00 4.56
N MET A 122 9.78 -1.54 5.71
CA MET A 122 9.39 -2.93 5.85
C MET A 122 8.09 -3.04 6.64
N GLY A 123 7.25 -4.01 6.32
CA GLY A 123 5.97 -4.16 6.98
C GLY A 123 5.36 -5.54 6.83
N GLY A 124 4.39 -5.83 7.69
CA GLY A 124 3.57 -7.03 7.64
C GLY A 124 2.10 -6.65 7.58
N MET A 125 1.34 -7.33 6.73
CA MET A 125 -0.08 -7.07 6.46
C MET A 125 -0.89 -8.36 6.49
N VAL A 126 -2.14 -8.24 6.96
CA VAL A 126 -3.20 -9.20 6.64
C VAL A 126 -3.79 -8.82 5.30
N LEU A 127 -3.95 -9.81 4.42
CA LEU A 127 -4.54 -9.65 3.11
C LEU A 127 -6.00 -10.10 3.11
N TRP A 128 -6.85 -9.34 2.45
CA TRP A 128 -8.24 -9.66 2.15
C TRP A 128 -8.51 -9.50 0.65
N SER A 129 -8.97 -10.54 0.00
CA SER A 129 -9.21 -10.59 -1.44
C SER A 129 -10.64 -11.05 -1.74
N PRO A 130 -11.62 -10.13 -1.62
CA PRO A 130 -13.04 -10.47 -1.67
C PRO A 130 -13.58 -10.74 -3.08
N PHE A 131 -12.94 -10.22 -4.12
CA PHE A 131 -13.51 -10.21 -5.47
C PHE A 131 -12.61 -10.90 -6.47
N TYR A 132 -13.14 -11.98 -7.07
CA TYR A 132 -12.59 -12.64 -8.25
C TYR A 132 -13.34 -12.19 -9.50
N SER A 133 -12.65 -11.51 -10.40
CA SER A 133 -13.21 -10.89 -11.60
C SER A 133 -12.79 -11.62 -12.87
N LYS A 134 -13.69 -11.66 -13.85
CA LYS A 134 -13.46 -12.18 -15.20
C LYS A 134 -13.77 -11.08 -16.20
N ILE A 135 -12.77 -10.65 -16.96
CA ILE A 135 -12.91 -9.64 -18.00
C ILE A 135 -12.77 -10.34 -19.35
N ASN A 136 -13.78 -10.25 -20.21
CA ASN A 136 -13.73 -10.80 -21.56
C ASN A 136 -13.34 -9.69 -22.54
N THR A 137 -12.24 -9.85 -23.26
CA THR A 137 -11.76 -8.87 -24.24
C THR A 137 -11.14 -9.60 -25.43
N PHE A 138 -11.64 -9.33 -26.64
CA PHE A 138 -11.17 -9.90 -27.91
C PHE A 138 -10.97 -11.42 -27.89
N ASN A 139 -12.00 -12.17 -27.46
CA ASN A 139 -11.99 -13.64 -27.34
C ASN A 139 -10.99 -14.22 -26.32
N LYS A 140 -10.42 -13.40 -25.43
CA LYS A 140 -9.61 -13.87 -24.30
C LYS A 140 -10.23 -13.45 -22.97
N ILE A 141 -10.25 -14.39 -22.02
CA ILE A 141 -10.71 -14.14 -20.66
C ILE A 141 -9.49 -13.81 -19.79
N ILE A 142 -9.46 -12.61 -19.24
CA ILE A 142 -8.50 -12.16 -18.24
C ILE A 142 -9.13 -12.37 -16.87
N TYR A 143 -8.39 -13.04 -15.98
CA TYR A 143 -8.81 -13.27 -14.61
C TYR A 143 -8.06 -12.34 -13.68
N MET A 144 -8.76 -11.71 -12.75
CA MET A 144 -8.20 -10.70 -11.87
C MET A 144 -8.74 -10.85 -10.45
N ASP A 145 -7.89 -10.62 -9.46
CA ASP A 145 -8.29 -10.46 -8.06
C ASP A 145 -8.03 -9.04 -7.56
N TRP A 146 -8.98 -8.51 -6.80
CA TRP A 146 -8.71 -7.38 -5.92
C TRP A 146 -8.13 -7.88 -4.60
N ILE A 147 -7.05 -7.28 -4.14
CA ILE A 147 -6.35 -7.61 -2.90
C ILE A 147 -6.22 -6.34 -2.09
N PHE A 148 -6.72 -6.36 -0.86
CA PHE A 148 -6.56 -5.29 0.11
C PHE A 148 -5.66 -5.78 1.23
N GLY A 149 -4.77 -4.93 1.71
CA GLY A 149 -3.87 -5.22 2.83
C GLY A 149 -4.05 -4.20 3.94
N LEU A 150 -3.98 -4.65 5.19
CA LEU A 150 -3.91 -3.78 6.37
C LEU A 150 -2.85 -4.31 7.33
N GLY A 151 -2.02 -3.43 7.85
CA GLY A 151 -0.88 -3.84 8.66
C GLY A 151 -0.10 -2.70 9.30
N LEU A 152 1.12 -3.02 9.70
CA LEU A 152 2.06 -2.10 10.32
C LEU A 152 3.36 -2.08 9.53
N ALA A 153 4.01 -0.93 9.51
CA ALA A 153 5.29 -0.76 8.85
C ALA A 153 6.26 0.04 9.69
N LYS A 154 7.54 -0.24 9.48
CA LYS A 154 8.67 0.57 9.92
C LYS A 154 9.23 1.27 8.68
N ILE A 155 9.39 2.58 8.75
CA ILE A 155 9.83 3.44 7.66
C ILE A 155 11.08 4.19 8.07
N GLU A 156 12.05 4.27 7.17
CA GLU A 156 13.25 5.07 7.33
C GLU A 156 13.25 6.18 6.28
N GLU A 157 13.52 7.40 6.73
CA GLU A 157 13.53 8.59 5.89
C GLU A 157 14.79 9.42 6.11
N GLU A 158 15.11 10.23 5.11
CA GLU A 158 16.05 11.33 5.19
C GLU A 158 15.36 12.66 4.95
N ASN A 159 15.64 13.65 5.78
CA ASN A 159 15.09 15.00 5.64
C ASN A 159 16.14 16.10 5.82
N ASN A 160 15.86 17.29 5.30
CA ASN A 160 16.75 18.46 5.38
C ASN A 160 16.36 19.44 6.49
N ARG A 161 15.77 18.96 7.59
CA ARG A 161 15.27 19.85 8.67
C ARG A 161 16.35 20.79 9.23
N LYS A 162 17.59 20.33 9.34
CA LYS A 162 18.72 21.16 9.78
C LYS A 162 19.01 22.34 8.86
N GLU A 163 18.76 22.21 7.56
CA GLU A 163 18.92 23.30 6.57
C GLU A 163 17.90 24.43 6.82
N LEU A 164 16.75 24.11 7.42
CA LEU A 164 15.72 25.08 7.82
C LEU A 164 16.02 25.75 9.17
N GLU A 165 16.66 25.04 10.09
CA GLU A 165 17.06 25.55 11.42
C GLU A 165 18.33 26.42 11.33
N LEU A 166 19.31 25.98 10.54
CA LEU A 166 20.62 26.61 10.34
C LEU A 166 20.93 26.60 8.84
N SER A 167 20.79 27.75 8.16
CA SER A 167 20.90 27.85 6.70
C SER A 167 22.25 27.40 6.08
N SER A 168 23.28 27.17 6.89
CA SER A 168 24.58 26.66 6.45
C SER A 168 24.73 25.14 6.57
N ASP A 169 23.87 24.45 7.35
CA ASP A 169 23.96 23.01 7.57
C ASP A 169 23.11 22.25 6.54
N LYS A 170 23.79 21.71 5.53
CA LYS A 170 23.15 20.90 4.47
C LYS A 170 23.11 19.40 4.79
N THR A 171 23.45 19.00 6.01
CA THR A 171 23.44 17.58 6.39
C THR A 171 22.02 17.04 6.46
N LEU A 172 21.79 15.91 5.78
CA LEU A 172 20.53 15.19 5.88
C LEU A 172 20.43 14.50 7.24
N THR A 173 19.24 14.51 7.81
CA THR A 173 18.93 13.81 9.06
C THR A 173 18.13 12.57 8.74
N THR A 174 18.66 11.41 9.12
CA THR A 174 17.96 10.14 9.00
C THR A 174 17.09 9.90 10.23
N GLU A 175 15.81 9.63 10.02
CA GLU A 175 14.86 9.32 11.09
C GLU A 175 14.11 8.03 10.76
N THR A 176 13.69 7.31 11.81
CA THR A 176 12.96 6.05 11.69
C THR A 176 11.64 6.17 12.42
N HIS A 177 10.57 5.76 11.74
CA HIS A 177 9.20 5.85 12.26
C HIS A 177 8.48 4.51 12.15
N THR A 178 7.42 4.37 12.92
CA THR A 178 6.47 3.26 12.79
C THR A 178 5.12 3.82 12.41
N GLY A 179 4.40 3.10 11.55
CA GLY A 179 3.15 3.58 10.98
C GLY A 179 2.14 2.48 10.69
N LEU A 180 0.91 2.91 10.42
CA LEU A 180 -0.13 2.07 9.87
C LEU A 180 0.08 1.96 8.36
N MET A 181 0.04 0.74 7.83
CA MET A 181 0.16 0.48 6.40
C MET A 181 -1.15 -0.11 5.86
N TRP A 182 -1.55 0.32 4.68
CA TRP A 182 -2.57 -0.37 3.90
C TRP A 182 -2.15 -0.50 2.44
N ASN A 183 -2.74 -1.48 1.76
CA ASN A 183 -2.49 -1.76 0.35
C ASN A 183 -3.80 -1.99 -0.39
N ALA A 184 -3.87 -1.51 -1.63
CA ALA A 184 -4.89 -1.87 -2.59
C ALA A 184 -4.20 -2.34 -3.86
N GLY A 185 -4.46 -3.59 -4.25
CA GLY A 185 -3.78 -4.26 -5.34
C GLY A 185 -4.75 -4.94 -6.31
N ALA A 186 -4.41 -4.92 -7.59
CA ALA A 186 -5.08 -5.66 -8.64
C ALA A 186 -4.12 -6.71 -9.21
N LYS A 187 -4.43 -7.98 -9.00
CA LYS A 187 -3.62 -9.13 -9.44
C LYS A 187 -4.24 -9.76 -10.69
N PHE A 188 -3.54 -9.74 -11.81
CA PHE A 188 -3.92 -10.31 -13.08
C PHE A 188 -3.21 -11.65 -13.30
N TYR A 189 -3.98 -12.72 -13.48
CA TYR A 189 -3.42 -14.06 -13.69
C TYR A 189 -2.99 -14.26 -15.14
N LEU A 190 -1.73 -14.65 -15.33
CA LEU A 190 -1.21 -15.08 -16.63
C LEU A 190 -1.41 -16.59 -16.77
N ASP A 191 -1.00 -17.34 -15.76
CA ASP A 191 -1.21 -18.78 -15.60
C ASP A 191 -1.38 -19.15 -14.11
N GLU A 192 -1.35 -20.45 -13.76
CA GLU A 192 -1.56 -20.92 -12.39
C GLU A 192 -0.42 -20.57 -11.42
N ARG A 193 0.77 -20.23 -11.95
CA ARG A 193 1.98 -19.89 -11.22
C ARG A 193 2.32 -18.40 -11.34
N TRP A 194 2.11 -17.79 -12.50
CA TRP A 194 2.53 -16.43 -12.80
C TRP A 194 1.37 -15.45 -12.88
N SER A 195 1.59 -14.27 -12.34
CA SER A 195 0.64 -13.17 -12.38
C SER A 195 1.36 -11.83 -12.35
N ILE A 196 0.69 -10.79 -12.84
CA ILE A 196 1.14 -9.40 -12.75
C ILE A 196 0.26 -8.72 -11.71
N ARG A 197 0.84 -7.88 -10.85
CA ARG A 197 0.09 -7.16 -9.83
C ARG A 197 0.44 -5.68 -9.83
N LEU A 198 -0.59 -4.84 -9.87
CA LEU A 198 -0.49 -3.41 -9.65
C LEU A 198 -0.85 -3.13 -8.20
N ASP A 199 0.01 -2.44 -7.46
CA ASP A 199 -0.15 -2.17 -6.04
C ASP A 199 -0.06 -0.68 -5.73
N LEU A 200 -1.06 -0.16 -5.03
CA LEU A 200 -0.97 1.10 -4.30
C LEU A 200 -0.71 0.77 -2.82
N THR A 201 0.44 1.18 -2.30
CA THR A 201 0.83 0.96 -0.90
C THR A 201 0.94 2.30 -0.20
N THR A 202 0.30 2.40 0.96
CA THR A 202 0.21 3.65 1.70
C THR A 202 0.64 3.42 3.13
N ILE A 203 1.45 4.34 3.65
CA ILE A 203 1.93 4.31 5.04
C ILE A 203 1.61 5.64 5.69
N HIS A 204 0.85 5.61 6.78
CA HIS A 204 0.60 6.75 7.64
C HIS A 204 1.52 6.67 8.86
N TYR A 205 2.32 7.70 9.08
CA TYR A 205 3.29 7.75 10.18
C TYR A 205 3.36 9.16 10.79
N GLN A 206 3.73 9.24 12.05
CA GLN A 206 3.97 10.52 12.72
C GLN A 206 5.44 10.88 12.57
N ALA A 207 5.70 12.13 12.21
CA ALA A 207 7.05 12.67 12.15
C ALA A 207 7.02 14.17 12.46
N LYS A 208 8.19 14.72 12.80
CA LYS A 208 8.31 16.14 13.13
C LYS A 208 7.96 17.00 11.93
N GLU A 209 7.23 18.08 12.21
CA GLU A 209 6.89 19.11 11.23
C GLU A 209 8.15 19.82 10.70
N ALA A 210 8.06 20.32 9.47
CA ALA A 210 9.05 21.14 8.79
C ALA A 210 9.14 22.57 9.37
N LYS A 211 9.37 22.71 10.67
CA LYS A 211 9.50 24.00 11.36
C LYS A 211 10.80 24.05 12.17
N ALA A 212 11.47 25.20 12.10
CA ALA A 212 12.67 25.45 12.88
C ALA A 212 12.40 25.62 14.39
N ASN A 213 11.28 26.25 14.74
CA ASN A 213 10.93 26.55 16.13
C ASN A 213 9.74 25.70 16.58
N ASN A 214 9.92 25.00 17.71
CA ASN A 214 8.90 24.17 18.37
C ASN A 214 8.16 23.21 17.41
N PRO A 215 8.88 22.31 16.71
CA PRO A 215 8.25 21.36 15.79
C PRO A 215 7.34 20.39 16.56
N ALA A 216 6.10 20.29 16.14
CA ALA A 216 5.15 19.29 16.62
C ALA A 216 5.23 18.02 15.77
N ASP A 217 4.81 16.89 16.34
CA ASP A 217 4.62 15.66 15.58
C ASP A 217 3.28 15.72 14.85
N ILE A 218 3.34 15.60 13.51
CA ILE A 218 2.15 15.59 12.66
C ILE A 218 2.11 14.31 11.82
N TRP A 219 0.94 13.98 11.30
CA TRP A 219 0.75 12.81 10.45
C TRP A 219 1.20 13.10 9.02
N TYR A 220 2.11 12.27 8.54
CA TYR A 220 2.55 12.22 7.16
C TYR A 220 2.05 10.93 6.51
N THR A 221 1.94 10.97 5.19
CA THR A 221 1.51 9.83 4.39
C THR A 221 2.47 9.61 3.23
N ASN A 222 2.97 8.38 3.09
CA ASN A 222 3.72 7.96 1.92
C ASN A 222 2.81 7.14 0.99
N TYR A 223 2.82 7.44 -0.31
CA TYR A 223 2.08 6.69 -1.34
C TYR A 223 3.06 6.12 -2.36
N ASP A 224 3.09 4.80 -2.52
CA ASP A 224 3.87 4.11 -3.55
C ASP A 224 2.92 3.38 -4.51
N LEU A 225 3.04 3.68 -5.81
CA LEU A 225 2.38 2.93 -6.87
C LEU A 225 3.42 2.06 -7.58
N ALA A 226 3.16 0.77 -7.69
CA ALA A 226 4.15 -0.16 -8.23
C ALA A 226 3.53 -1.30 -9.02
N LEU A 227 4.27 -1.75 -10.04
CA LEU A 227 3.94 -2.90 -10.87
C LEU A 227 4.87 -4.05 -10.49
N SER A 228 4.33 -5.25 -10.32
CA SER A 228 5.09 -6.42 -9.89
C SER A 228 4.79 -7.66 -10.71
N LEU A 229 5.80 -8.52 -10.84
CA LEU A 229 5.66 -9.89 -11.29
C LEU A 229 5.56 -10.79 -10.06
N SER A 230 4.59 -11.69 -10.08
CA SER A 230 4.23 -12.55 -8.96
C SER A 230 4.31 -14.01 -9.36
N ALA A 231 4.96 -14.82 -8.52
CA ALA A 231 5.03 -16.27 -8.62
C ALA A 231 4.27 -16.88 -7.43
N SER A 232 3.41 -17.86 -7.69
CA SER A 232 2.61 -18.60 -6.69
C SER A 232 2.90 -20.10 -6.78
N PHE A 233 3.00 -20.77 -5.63
CA PHE A 233 3.33 -22.20 -5.52
C PHE A 233 2.65 -22.86 -4.32
#